data_AF-A0A0N0IYC7-F1
#
_entry.id   AF-A0A0N0IYC7-F1
#
_cell.length_a   1.000
_cell.length_b   1.000
_cell.length_c   1.000
_cell.angle_alpha   90.00
_cell.angle_beta   90.00
_cell.angle_gamma   90.00
#
_symmetry.space_group_name_H-M   'P 1'
#
loop_
_entity.id
_entity.type
_entity.pdbx_description
1 polymer ?
#
loop_
_entity_poly.entity_id
_entity_poly.type
_entity_poly.pdbx_seq_one_letter_code
_entity_poly.pdbx_strand_id
1 'polypeptide(L)'
;MNLIDNLKSNAFIEFAKDHSTLIIAIPYIIGGLRQLFRLLTISFDLIIFFSFTQLLIDGIITILKMVVLLSYVQLYKSFLDKKTNSGELKALKQYSIILGCLFTGIVGTVIYFKMVVGNLPYAPIFQFFVFLLLILLSINLVISLKDSPFKGTGYSMIFVFLVFIPMPVSSMNHIDNIDTLSKRLKTEYKDAKMVYYNDQYLFYKINPKDSADKILVVKIDKLFDDVIYEGQKEK
;
A
#
# COMPACT_ATOMS: atom_id res chain seq x y z
N MET A 1 42.32 7.62 -20.94
CA MET A 1 41.73 7.18 -19.65
C MET A 1 40.68 6.14 -19.97
N ASN A 2 40.81 4.92 -19.43
CA ASN A 2 40.00 3.78 -19.88
C ASN A 2 38.58 3.90 -19.32
N LEU A 3 37.57 3.45 -20.08
CA LEU A 3 36.15 3.59 -19.68
C LEU A 3 35.85 2.89 -18.35
N ILE A 4 36.59 1.82 -18.05
CA ILE A 4 36.57 1.06 -16.80
C ILE A 4 37.13 1.88 -15.63
N ASP A 5 38.18 2.68 -15.86
CA ASP A 5 38.78 3.50 -14.80
C ASP A 5 37.84 4.64 -14.40
N ASN A 6 37.13 5.22 -15.38
CA ASN A 6 36.09 6.23 -15.12
C ASN A 6 34.86 5.66 -14.39
N LEU A 7 34.53 4.38 -14.61
CA LEU A 7 33.46 3.69 -13.87
C LEU A 7 33.90 3.37 -12.43
N LYS A 8 35.15 2.92 -12.24
CA LYS A 8 35.69 2.63 -10.91
C LYS A 8 35.85 3.88 -10.05
N SER A 9 36.13 5.04 -10.65
CA SER A 9 36.23 6.32 -9.95
C SER A 9 34.87 6.98 -9.69
N ASN A 10 33.76 6.36 -10.09
CA ASN A 10 32.44 6.94 -9.88
C ASN A 10 31.99 6.71 -8.43
N ALA A 11 31.86 7.81 -7.69
CA ALA A 11 31.42 7.79 -6.29
C ALA A 11 30.09 7.05 -6.07
N PHE A 12 29.18 7.04 -7.06
CA PHE A 12 27.93 6.28 -6.98
C PHE A 12 28.16 4.77 -7.03
N ILE A 13 29.05 4.30 -7.90
CA ILE A 13 29.36 2.87 -8.05
C ILE A 13 30.09 2.38 -6.78
N GLU A 14 31.02 3.17 -6.26
CA GLU A 14 31.71 2.90 -5.00
C GLU A 14 30.70 2.85 -3.83
N PHE A 15 29.83 3.85 -3.71
CA PHE A 15 28.76 3.84 -2.72
C PHE A 15 27.85 2.60 -2.81
N ALA A 16 27.40 2.27 -4.03
CA ALA A 16 26.51 1.13 -4.27
C ALA A 16 27.18 -0.20 -3.95
N LYS A 17 28.49 -0.31 -4.20
CA LYS A 17 29.30 -1.47 -3.83
C LYS A 17 29.47 -1.58 -2.32
N ASP A 18 29.80 -0.48 -1.65
CA ASP A 18 30.03 -0.45 -0.21
C ASP A 18 28.74 -0.69 0.60
N HIS A 19 27.58 -0.37 0.01
CA HIS A 19 26.27 -0.48 0.65
C HIS A 19 25.34 -1.49 -0.05
N SER A 20 25.87 -2.40 -0.86
CA SER A 20 25.06 -3.35 -1.65
C SER A 20 24.13 -4.20 -0.77
N THR A 21 24.63 -4.64 0.38
CA THR A 21 23.84 -5.38 1.39
C THR A 21 22.65 -4.56 1.88
N LEU A 22 22.85 -3.27 2.14
CA LEU A 22 21.79 -2.37 2.59
C LEU A 22 20.76 -2.13 1.47
N ILE A 23 21.22 -1.92 0.23
CA ILE A 23 20.35 -1.73 -0.94
C ILE A 23 19.43 -2.93 -1.14
N ILE A 24 19.93 -4.14 -0.94
CA ILE A 24 19.13 -5.37 -1.02
C ILE A 24 18.23 -5.53 0.21
N ALA A 25 18.71 -5.24 1.41
CA ALA A 25 17.97 -5.43 2.65
C ALA A 25 16.78 -4.46 2.81
N ILE A 26 16.91 -3.20 2.37
CA ILE A 26 15.87 -2.18 2.52
C ILE A 26 14.51 -2.64 1.93
N PRO A 27 14.43 -3.09 0.67
CA PRO A 27 13.19 -3.65 0.11
C PRO A 27 12.59 -4.75 0.98
N TYR A 28 13.39 -5.72 1.43
CA TYR A 28 12.91 -6.82 2.28
C TYR A 28 12.33 -6.32 3.60
N ILE A 29 13.00 -5.37 4.27
CA ILE A 29 12.51 -4.79 5.52
C ILE A 29 11.19 -4.05 5.30
N ILE A 30 11.09 -3.24 4.25
CA ILE A 30 9.89 -2.48 3.92
C ILE A 30 8.72 -3.41 3.57
N GLY A 31 8.96 -4.40 2.71
CA GLY A 31 7.97 -5.39 2.35
C GLY A 31 7.53 -6.24 3.55
N GLY A 32 8.49 -6.61 4.40
CA GLY A 32 8.26 -7.35 5.63
C GLY A 32 7.36 -6.62 6.61
N LEU A 33 7.66 -5.35 6.88
CA LEU A 33 6.80 -4.50 7.70
C LEU A 33 5.39 -4.41 7.11
N ARG A 34 5.28 -4.16 5.81
CA ARG A 34 3.98 -4.06 5.12
C ARG A 34 3.17 -5.35 5.21
N GLN A 35 3.77 -6.51 4.98
CA GLN A 35 3.10 -7.80 5.09
C GLN A 35 2.71 -8.11 6.55
N LEU A 36 3.61 -7.84 7.49
CA LEU A 36 3.37 -8.04 8.92
C LEU A 36 2.15 -7.25 9.38
N PHE A 37 2.10 -5.95 9.08
CA PHE A 37 0.96 -5.11 9.42
C PHE A 37 -0.33 -5.60 8.78
N ARG A 38 -0.28 -6.01 7.51
CA ARG A 38 -1.46 -6.52 6.81
C ARG A 38 -2.01 -7.80 7.45
N LEU A 39 -1.15 -8.73 7.84
CA LEU A 39 -1.56 -9.95 8.55
C LEU A 39 -2.12 -9.62 9.94
N LEU A 40 -1.44 -8.75 10.70
CA LEU A 40 -1.89 -8.27 12.00
C LEU A 40 -3.26 -7.60 11.95
N THR A 41 -3.59 -6.89 10.87
CA THR A 41 -4.93 -6.28 10.71
C THR A 41 -6.06 -7.30 10.51
N ILE A 42 -5.72 -8.55 10.19
CA ILE A 42 -6.68 -9.64 9.97
C ILE A 42 -6.74 -10.53 11.22
N SER A 43 -5.60 -11.08 11.64
CA SER A 43 -5.43 -11.82 12.90
C SER A 43 -3.95 -12.02 13.20
N PHE A 44 -3.58 -11.97 14.48
CA PHE A 44 -2.21 -12.18 14.94
C PHE A 44 -1.67 -13.58 14.56
N ASP A 45 -2.53 -14.60 14.59
CA ASP A 45 -2.14 -15.98 14.29
C ASP A 45 -1.71 -16.16 12.83
N LEU A 46 -2.08 -15.23 11.94
CA LEU A 46 -1.74 -15.32 10.52
C LEU A 46 -0.29 -14.94 10.21
N ILE A 47 0.48 -14.45 11.19
CA ILE A 47 1.91 -14.17 11.03
C ILE A 47 2.67 -15.42 10.58
N ILE A 48 2.22 -16.63 10.94
CA ILE A 48 2.86 -17.87 10.49
C ILE A 48 2.81 -18.07 8.96
N PHE A 49 1.90 -17.38 8.27
CA PHE A 49 1.78 -17.42 6.81
C PHE A 49 2.51 -16.27 6.12
N PHE A 50 3.54 -15.73 6.76
CA PHE A 50 4.44 -14.74 6.18
C PHE A 50 5.17 -15.31 4.95
N SER A 51 5.22 -14.56 3.84
CA SER A 51 5.86 -15.01 2.60
C SER A 51 7.12 -14.21 2.33
N PHE A 52 8.27 -14.89 2.36
CA PHE A 52 9.57 -14.26 2.16
C PHE A 52 9.78 -13.74 0.73
N THR A 53 9.34 -14.51 -0.26
CA THR A 53 9.42 -14.20 -1.69
C THR A 53 8.61 -12.96 -2.04
N GLN A 54 7.44 -12.79 -1.43
CA GLN A 54 6.63 -11.59 -1.64
C GLN A 54 7.24 -10.33 -1.03
N LEU A 55 8.06 -10.44 0.02
CA LEU A 55 8.66 -9.27 0.68
C LEU A 55 9.46 -8.41 -0.28
N LEU A 56 10.28 -9.05 -1.13
CA LEU A 56 11.10 -8.34 -2.09
C LEU A 56 10.22 -7.56 -3.07
N ILE A 57 9.19 -8.21 -3.62
CA ILE A 57 8.28 -7.62 -4.59
C ILE A 57 7.50 -6.45 -3.96
N ASP A 58 6.91 -6.68 -2.78
CA ASP A 58 6.16 -5.64 -2.05
C ASP A 58 7.07 -4.48 -1.63
N GLY A 59 8.32 -4.76 -1.26
CA GLY A 59 9.35 -3.78 -0.95
C GLY A 59 9.70 -2.91 -2.14
N ILE A 60 10.02 -3.51 -3.28
CA ILE A 60 10.36 -2.82 -4.53
C ILE A 60 9.19 -1.94 -4.98
N ILE A 61 7.97 -2.47 -4.99
CA ILE A 61 6.76 -1.71 -5.36
C ILE A 61 6.60 -0.50 -4.42
N THR A 62 6.85 -0.67 -3.13
CA THR A 62 6.72 0.40 -2.14
C THR A 62 7.78 1.49 -2.35
N ILE A 63 9.03 1.11 -2.63
CA ILE A 63 10.10 2.05 -2.98
C ILE A 63 9.76 2.80 -4.27
N LEU A 64 9.29 2.10 -5.31
CA LEU A 64 8.91 2.74 -6.58
C LEU A 64 7.79 3.78 -6.37
N LYS A 65 6.78 3.46 -5.55
CA LYS A 65 5.75 4.43 -5.15
C LYS A 65 6.33 5.65 -4.43
N MET A 66 7.30 5.45 -3.55
CA MET A 66 8.01 6.56 -2.89
C MET A 66 8.73 7.43 -3.90
N VAL A 67 9.46 6.85 -4.85
CA VAL A 67 10.17 7.60 -5.89
C VAL A 67 9.20 8.43 -6.72
N VAL A 68 8.11 7.84 -7.21
CA VAL A 68 7.08 8.56 -7.99
C VAL A 68 6.48 9.71 -7.18
N LEU A 69 6.17 9.46 -5.90
CA LEU A 69 5.60 10.48 -5.03
C LEU A 69 6.58 11.62 -4.75
N LEU A 70 7.85 11.31 -4.43
CA LEU A 70 8.89 12.30 -4.20
C LEU A 70 9.12 13.16 -5.44
N SER A 71 9.15 12.55 -6.64
CA SER A 71 9.20 13.27 -7.91
C SER A 71 8.01 14.22 -8.08
N TYR A 72 6.79 13.77 -7.75
CA TYR A 72 5.61 14.63 -7.78
C TYR A 72 5.73 15.80 -6.79
N VAL A 73 6.20 15.56 -5.56
CA VAL A 73 6.43 16.63 -4.55
C VAL A 73 7.42 17.67 -5.09
N GLN A 74 8.51 17.22 -5.70
CA GLN A 74 9.53 18.09 -6.27
C GLN A 74 8.98 18.93 -7.44
N LEU A 75 8.26 18.30 -8.38
CA LEU A 75 7.61 19.00 -9.48
C LEU A 75 6.62 20.05 -8.97
N TYR A 76 5.74 19.66 -8.04
CA TYR A 76 4.74 20.55 -7.45
C TYR A 76 5.41 21.74 -6.74
N LYS A 77 6.48 21.49 -5.98
CA LYS A 77 7.29 22.55 -5.36
C LYS A 77 7.88 23.49 -6.41
N SER A 78 8.47 22.96 -7.50
CA SER A 78 9.03 23.78 -8.57
C SER A 78 7.97 24.65 -9.28
N PHE A 79 6.73 24.15 -9.42
CA PHE A 79 5.60 24.95 -9.92
C PHE A 79 5.22 26.08 -8.96
N LEU A 80 5.18 25.81 -7.65
CA LEU A 80 4.89 26.82 -6.64
C LEU A 80 5.99 27.88 -6.55
N ASP A 81 7.26 27.48 -6.44
CA ASP A 81 8.40 28.40 -6.32
C ASP A 81 8.44 29.38 -7.53
N LYS A 82 8.09 28.94 -8.75
CA LYS A 82 7.96 29.82 -9.93
C LYS A 82 6.85 30.86 -9.81
N LYS A 83 5.77 30.56 -9.08
CA LYS A 83 4.63 31.46 -8.85
C LYS A 83 4.86 32.41 -7.68
N THR A 84 5.85 32.15 -6.83
CA THR A 84 6.06 32.81 -5.52
C THR A 84 6.72 34.20 -5.63
N ASN A 85 7.07 34.67 -6.83
CA ASN A 85 7.58 36.04 -7.04
C ASN A 85 6.49 37.12 -7.10
N SER A 86 5.20 36.77 -7.08
CA SER A 86 4.08 37.71 -6.89
C SER A 86 3.56 37.60 -5.44
N GLY A 87 2.99 38.66 -4.86
CA GLY A 87 2.51 38.75 -3.46
C GLY A 87 1.41 37.75 -3.01
N GLU A 88 1.26 36.61 -3.68
CA GLU A 88 0.27 35.54 -3.49
C GLU A 88 0.52 34.64 -2.26
N LEU A 89 1.61 34.85 -1.52
CA LEU A 89 2.02 33.99 -0.39
C LEU A 89 0.98 33.96 0.76
N LYS A 90 0.25 35.06 0.98
CA LYS A 90 -0.83 35.11 2.00
C LYS A 90 -2.04 34.26 1.58
N ALA A 91 -2.37 34.24 0.30
CA ALA A 91 -3.48 33.44 -0.22
C ALA A 91 -3.17 31.94 -0.12
N LEU A 92 -1.95 31.52 -0.46
CA LEU A 92 -1.52 30.11 -0.34
C LEU A 92 -1.53 29.60 1.11
N LYS A 93 -1.13 30.42 2.09
CA LYS A 93 -1.27 30.09 3.52
C LYS A 93 -2.75 29.99 3.97
N GLN A 94 -3.64 30.81 3.44
CA GLN A 94 -5.08 30.67 3.71
C GLN A 94 -5.66 29.41 3.07
N TYR A 95 -5.24 29.07 1.84
CA TYR A 95 -5.67 27.84 1.18
C TYR A 95 -5.23 26.58 1.93
N SER A 96 -4.02 26.55 2.50
CA SER A 96 -3.57 25.40 3.29
C SER A 96 -4.36 25.23 4.59
N ILE A 97 -4.77 26.32 5.24
CA ILE A 97 -5.67 26.28 6.41
C ILE A 97 -7.06 25.77 6.00
N ILE A 98 -7.62 26.27 4.89
CA ILE A 98 -8.94 25.83 4.38
C ILE A 98 -8.90 24.34 4.01
N LEU A 99 -7.84 23.88 3.35
CA LEU A 99 -7.61 22.46 3.06
C LEU A 99 -7.46 21.63 4.34
N GLY A 100 -6.80 22.16 5.37
CA GLY A 100 -6.68 21.53 6.69
C GLY A 100 -8.02 21.39 7.42
N CYS A 101 -8.89 22.40 7.35
CA CYS A 101 -10.24 22.37 7.94
C CYS A 101 -11.17 21.42 7.16
N LEU A 102 -11.10 21.43 5.83
CA LEU A 102 -11.80 20.44 5.00
C LEU A 102 -11.33 19.02 5.33
N PHE A 103 -10.03 18.83 5.63
CA PHE A 103 -9.47 17.56 6.07
C PHE A 103 -10.06 17.07 7.39
N THR A 104 -10.06 17.89 8.44
CA THR A 104 -10.66 17.50 9.73
C THR A 104 -12.17 17.22 9.60
N GLY A 105 -12.87 17.97 8.76
CA GLY A 105 -14.28 17.71 8.44
C GLY A 105 -14.50 16.36 7.74
N ILE A 106 -13.70 16.05 6.71
CA ILE A 106 -13.78 14.76 6.00
C ILE A 106 -13.44 13.62 6.96
N VAL A 107 -12.31 13.69 7.67
CA VAL A 107 -11.86 12.66 8.64
C VAL A 107 -12.90 12.43 9.74
N GLY A 108 -13.45 13.49 10.34
CA GLY A 108 -14.49 13.37 11.36
C GLY A 108 -15.75 12.71 10.83
N THR A 109 -16.14 13.03 9.59
CA THR A 109 -17.27 12.38 8.91
C THR A 109 -17.00 10.89 8.67
N VAL A 110 -15.76 10.47 8.40
CA VAL A 110 -15.40 9.03 8.27
C VAL A 110 -15.55 8.29 9.57
N ILE A 111 -15.00 8.86 10.65
CA ILE A 111 -15.04 8.25 11.97
C ILE A 111 -16.51 8.09 12.37
N TYR A 112 -17.31 9.13 12.15
CA TYR A 112 -18.75 9.11 12.36
C TYR A 112 -19.44 8.01 11.53
N PHE A 113 -19.24 7.96 10.20
CA PHE A 113 -19.89 6.95 9.35
C PHE A 113 -19.45 5.52 9.65
N LYS A 114 -18.16 5.31 9.98
CA LYS A 114 -17.64 4.00 10.37
C LYS A 114 -18.20 3.53 11.71
N MET A 115 -18.39 4.45 12.66
CA MET A 115 -18.97 4.15 13.97
C MET A 115 -20.50 3.97 13.91
N VAL A 116 -21.19 4.70 13.03
CA VAL A 116 -22.67 4.77 13.03
C VAL A 116 -23.33 3.90 11.95
N VAL A 117 -22.77 3.80 10.74
CA VAL A 117 -23.47 3.25 9.56
C VAL A 117 -22.96 1.86 9.14
N GLY A 118 -21.78 1.44 9.58
CA GLY A 118 -21.21 0.14 9.22
C GLY A 118 -20.72 0.04 7.75
N ASN A 119 -20.46 -1.19 7.28
CA ASN A 119 -19.75 -1.50 6.02
C ASN A 119 -20.46 -0.95 4.76
N LEU A 120 -20.09 0.25 4.31
CA LEU A 120 -20.55 0.82 3.04
C LEU A 120 -19.70 0.32 1.83
N PRO A 121 -20.33 0.08 0.65
CA PRO A 121 -19.63 -0.35 -0.57
C PRO A 121 -18.66 0.69 -1.14
N TYR A 122 -18.75 1.95 -0.69
CA TYR A 122 -17.87 3.05 -1.10
C TYR A 122 -16.54 3.10 -0.35
N ALA A 123 -16.29 2.19 0.61
CA ALA A 123 -15.08 2.19 1.42
C ALA A 123 -13.75 2.24 0.62
N PRO A 124 -13.59 1.56 -0.54
CA PRO A 124 -12.34 1.61 -1.32
C PRO A 124 -12.11 2.98 -2.00
N ILE A 125 -13.14 3.52 -2.64
CA ILE A 125 -13.10 4.86 -3.27
C ILE A 125 -12.81 5.91 -2.19
N PHE A 126 -13.45 5.75 -1.04
CA PHE A 126 -13.27 6.62 0.10
C PHE A 126 -11.84 6.55 0.69
N GLN A 127 -11.29 5.35 0.89
CA GLN A 127 -9.90 5.15 1.30
C GLN A 127 -8.91 5.80 0.33
N PHE A 128 -9.18 5.74 -0.97
CA PHE A 128 -8.38 6.41 -1.99
C PHE A 128 -8.35 7.93 -1.80
N PHE A 129 -9.50 8.57 -1.52
CA PHE A 129 -9.55 10.02 -1.25
C PHE A 129 -8.83 10.41 0.03
N VAL A 130 -8.96 9.62 1.10
CA VAL A 130 -8.21 9.84 2.35
C VAL A 130 -6.71 9.73 2.08
N PHE A 131 -6.28 8.72 1.32
CA PHE A 131 -4.88 8.55 0.93
C PHE A 131 -4.34 9.74 0.13
N LEU A 132 -5.08 10.17 -0.91
CA LEU A 132 -4.73 11.33 -1.72
C LEU A 132 -4.58 12.59 -0.86
N LEU A 133 -5.48 12.78 0.09
CA LEU A 133 -5.50 13.93 0.97
C LEU A 133 -4.35 13.92 1.98
N LEU A 134 -4.00 12.76 2.55
CA LEU A 134 -2.82 12.60 3.41
C LEU A 134 -1.51 12.86 2.67
N ILE A 135 -1.44 12.46 1.39
CA ILE A 135 -0.34 12.82 0.50
C ILE A 135 -0.25 14.34 0.35
N LEU A 136 -1.36 15.02 0.03
CA LEU A 136 -1.38 16.48 -0.15
C LEU A 136 -0.99 17.22 1.14
N LEU A 137 -1.46 16.75 2.29
CA LEU A 137 -1.09 17.32 3.59
C LEU A 137 0.40 17.15 3.89
N SER A 138 0.95 15.97 3.61
CA SER A 138 2.37 15.70 3.83
C SER A 138 3.25 16.51 2.88
N ILE A 139 2.82 16.68 1.61
CA ILE A 139 3.46 17.58 0.64
C ILE A 139 3.48 19.02 1.17
N ASN A 140 2.33 19.50 1.64
CA ASN A 140 2.23 20.84 2.22
C ASN A 140 3.13 21.02 3.44
N LEU A 141 3.25 20.00 4.28
CA LEU A 141 4.09 20.01 5.48
C LEU A 141 5.59 20.05 5.09
N VAL A 142 6.00 19.26 4.10
CA VAL A 142 7.36 19.29 3.53
C VAL A 142 7.70 20.65 2.92
N ILE A 143 6.74 21.29 2.23
CA ILE A 143 6.93 22.62 1.62
C ILE A 143 6.99 23.71 2.69
N SER A 144 6.09 23.66 3.68
CA SER A 144 6.00 24.68 4.74
C SER A 144 7.21 24.67 5.68
N LEU A 145 7.88 23.53 5.82
CA LEU A 145 9.05 23.34 6.66
C LEU A 145 10.39 23.47 5.89
N LYS A 146 10.42 24.31 4.83
CA LYS A 146 11.52 24.43 3.86
C LYS A 146 12.94 24.50 4.49
N ASP A 147 13.06 25.11 5.67
CA ASP A 147 14.32 25.35 6.39
C ASP A 147 14.33 24.79 7.83
N SER A 148 13.41 23.87 8.14
CA SER A 148 13.29 23.31 9.48
C SER A 148 13.97 21.94 9.60
N PRO A 149 14.64 21.62 10.73
CA PRO A 149 15.11 20.26 11.00
C PRO A 149 13.97 19.23 11.00
N PHE A 150 12.72 19.69 11.15
CA PHE A 150 11.53 18.85 11.10
C PHE A 150 11.10 18.43 9.68
N LYS A 151 11.78 18.83 8.61
CA LYS A 151 11.44 18.38 7.25
C LYS A 151 11.46 16.84 7.11
N GLY A 152 12.31 16.17 7.88
CA GLY A 152 12.35 14.70 7.97
C GLY A 152 11.03 14.09 8.45
N THR A 153 10.27 14.77 9.30
CA THR A 153 8.99 14.25 9.81
C THR A 153 7.90 14.22 8.74
N GLY A 154 7.92 15.19 7.81
CA GLY A 154 7.03 15.18 6.65
C GLY A 154 7.30 13.99 5.73
N TYR A 155 8.58 13.70 5.43
CA TYR A 155 8.94 12.52 4.64
C TYR A 155 8.65 11.19 5.37
N SER A 156 8.87 11.12 6.68
CA SER A 156 8.52 9.92 7.44
C SER A 156 7.01 9.70 7.51
N MET A 157 6.20 10.75 7.58
CA MET A 157 4.74 10.63 7.49
C MET A 157 4.31 10.09 6.13
N ILE A 158 4.89 10.58 5.03
CA ILE A 158 4.67 10.03 3.68
C ILE A 158 5.02 8.54 3.65
N PHE A 159 6.18 8.18 4.19
CA PHE A 159 6.63 6.80 4.24
C PHE A 159 5.65 5.91 5.00
N VAL A 160 5.21 6.35 6.18
CA VAL A 160 4.20 5.66 6.98
C VAL A 160 2.89 5.52 6.20
N PHE A 161 2.40 6.56 5.52
CA PHE A 161 1.18 6.42 4.73
C PHE A 161 1.32 5.41 3.57
N LEU A 162 2.48 5.34 2.93
CA LEU A 162 2.72 4.38 1.85
C LEU A 162 2.83 2.93 2.34
N VAL A 163 3.41 2.71 3.52
CA VAL A 163 3.58 1.37 4.09
C VAL A 163 2.30 0.87 4.74
N PHE A 164 1.58 1.75 5.45
CA PHE A 164 0.52 1.36 6.36
C PHE A 164 -0.89 1.48 5.80
N ILE A 165 -1.11 2.19 4.69
CA ILE A 165 -2.45 2.27 4.10
C ILE A 165 -2.66 1.01 3.24
N PRO A 166 -3.48 0.05 3.71
CA PRO A 166 -3.70 -1.18 2.96
C PRO A 166 -4.38 -0.80 1.65
N MET A 167 -3.78 -1.18 0.52
CA MET A 167 -4.53 -1.15 -0.72
C MET A 167 -5.70 -2.13 -0.56
N PRO A 168 -6.93 -1.72 -0.88
CA PRO A 168 -8.06 -2.62 -0.84
C PRO A 168 -7.71 -3.84 -1.69
N VAL A 169 -7.99 -5.03 -1.17
CA VAL A 169 -7.80 -6.26 -1.93
C VAL A 169 -8.78 -6.17 -3.10
N SER A 170 -8.26 -5.86 -4.29
CA SER A 170 -9.08 -5.92 -5.49
C SER A 170 -9.59 -7.36 -5.61
N SER A 171 -10.87 -7.52 -5.91
CA SER A 171 -11.42 -8.84 -6.15
C SER A 171 -10.66 -9.45 -7.34
N MET A 172 -9.93 -10.53 -7.10
CA MET A 172 -9.26 -11.30 -8.16
C MET A 172 -10.24 -12.15 -8.96
N ASN A 173 -11.52 -11.77 -9.01
CA ASN A 173 -12.57 -12.48 -9.74
C ASN A 173 -12.35 -12.45 -11.26
N HIS A 174 -11.30 -11.77 -11.74
CA HIS A 174 -10.85 -11.81 -13.13
C HIS A 174 -9.87 -12.96 -13.41
N ILE A 175 -9.45 -13.71 -12.39
CA ILE A 175 -8.65 -14.92 -12.52
C ILE A 175 -9.59 -16.11 -12.34
N ASP A 176 -9.81 -16.89 -13.39
CA ASP A 176 -10.84 -17.93 -13.44
C ASP A 176 -10.76 -18.94 -12.29
N ASN A 177 -9.57 -19.44 -11.96
CA ASN A 177 -9.39 -20.38 -10.84
C ASN A 177 -9.81 -19.76 -9.49
N ILE A 178 -9.52 -18.47 -9.29
CA ILE A 178 -9.86 -17.77 -8.04
C ILE A 178 -11.35 -17.45 -8.01
N ASP A 179 -11.94 -17.07 -9.15
CA ASP A 179 -13.39 -16.84 -9.25
C ASP A 179 -14.17 -18.13 -9.01
N THR A 180 -13.77 -19.24 -9.63
CA THR A 180 -14.35 -20.58 -9.42
C THR A 180 -14.25 -21.01 -7.96
N LEU A 181 -13.07 -20.88 -7.33
CA LEU A 181 -12.92 -21.14 -5.91
C LEU A 181 -13.83 -20.24 -5.07
N SER A 182 -13.86 -18.94 -5.37
CA SER A 182 -14.66 -17.96 -4.62
C SER A 182 -16.16 -18.24 -4.73
N LYS A 183 -16.64 -18.66 -5.91
CA LYS A 183 -18.03 -19.09 -6.12
C LYS A 183 -18.35 -20.35 -5.32
N ARG A 184 -17.49 -21.38 -5.39
CA ARG A 184 -17.64 -22.62 -4.61
C ARG A 184 -17.71 -22.33 -3.10
N LEU A 185 -16.79 -21.53 -2.59
CA LEU A 185 -16.77 -21.15 -1.18
C LEU A 185 -17.99 -20.33 -0.77
N LYS A 186 -18.57 -19.52 -1.67
CA LYS A 186 -19.83 -18.80 -1.38
C LYS A 186 -21.05 -19.72 -1.30
N THR A 187 -21.04 -20.83 -2.04
CA THR A 187 -22.09 -21.85 -1.94
C THR A 187 -22.03 -22.57 -0.58
N GLU A 188 -20.82 -22.85 -0.07
CA GLU A 188 -20.62 -23.51 1.23
C GLU A 188 -20.76 -22.53 2.41
N TYR A 189 -20.25 -21.32 2.24
CA TYR A 189 -20.23 -20.24 3.23
C TYR A 189 -20.78 -18.95 2.59
N LYS A 190 -22.05 -18.62 2.87
CA LYS A 190 -22.78 -17.50 2.23
C LYS A 190 -22.00 -16.18 2.15
N ASP A 191 -21.23 -15.87 3.19
CA ASP A 191 -20.49 -14.61 3.33
C ASP A 191 -18.98 -14.75 3.06
N ALA A 192 -18.54 -15.80 2.35
CA ALA A 192 -17.14 -15.98 2.00
C ALA A 192 -16.59 -14.78 1.21
N LYS A 193 -15.56 -14.14 1.77
CA LYS A 193 -14.88 -12.99 1.15
C LYS A 193 -13.36 -13.11 1.30
N MET A 194 -12.65 -13.02 0.18
CA MET A 194 -11.19 -12.94 0.21
C MET A 194 -10.75 -11.64 0.89
N VAL A 195 -9.90 -11.76 1.89
CA VAL A 195 -9.37 -10.64 2.68
C VAL A 195 -7.88 -10.42 2.48
N TYR A 196 -7.16 -11.45 2.06
CA TYR A 196 -5.72 -11.39 1.80
C TYR A 196 -5.29 -12.51 0.88
N TYR A 197 -4.12 -12.34 0.28
CA TYR A 197 -3.42 -13.36 -0.48
C TYR A 197 -1.93 -13.08 -0.40
N ASN A 198 -1.15 -14.14 -0.47
CA ASN A 198 0.24 -14.07 -0.86
C ASN A 198 0.51 -15.05 -2.01
N ASP A 199 1.77 -15.26 -2.36
CA ASP A 199 2.18 -16.19 -3.41
C ASP A 199 1.99 -17.68 -3.05
N GLN A 200 1.67 -18.00 -1.79
CA GLN A 200 1.47 -19.38 -1.31
C GLN A 200 0.02 -19.68 -0.88
N TYR A 201 -0.73 -18.67 -0.45
CA TYR A 201 -2.00 -18.82 0.25
C TYR A 201 -3.02 -17.74 -0.14
N LEU A 202 -4.29 -18.16 -0.19
CA LEU A 202 -5.47 -17.29 -0.24
C LEU A 202 -6.19 -17.33 1.10
N PHE A 203 -6.62 -16.17 1.59
CA PHE A 203 -7.27 -16.03 2.89
C PHE A 203 -8.70 -15.54 2.70
N TYR A 204 -9.66 -16.36 3.11
CA TYR A 204 -11.08 -16.06 3.06
C TYR A 204 -11.62 -15.86 4.45
N LYS A 205 -12.25 -14.72 4.68
CA LYS A 205 -13.12 -14.52 5.83
C LYS A 205 -14.42 -15.26 5.55
N ILE A 206 -14.80 -16.17 6.44
CA ILE A 206 -16.03 -16.95 6.38
C ILE A 206 -16.81 -16.78 7.68
N ASN A 207 -18.14 -16.80 7.58
CA ASN A 207 -19.03 -16.86 8.72
C ASN A 207 -19.77 -18.20 8.68
N PRO A 208 -19.33 -19.21 9.46
CA PRO A 208 -20.05 -20.46 9.59
C PRO A 208 -21.28 -20.22 10.46
N LYS A 209 -22.47 -20.16 9.86
CA LYS A 209 -23.81 -20.25 10.48
C LYS A 209 -23.85 -19.82 11.97
N ASP A 210 -23.80 -18.51 12.20
CA ASP A 210 -23.93 -17.87 13.52
C ASP A 210 -22.75 -18.03 14.51
N SER A 211 -21.57 -18.37 14.02
CA SER A 211 -20.34 -18.34 14.82
C SER A 211 -19.46 -17.12 14.52
N ALA A 212 -18.50 -16.83 15.41
CA ALA A 212 -17.52 -15.77 15.20
C ALA A 212 -16.79 -15.94 13.85
N ASP A 213 -16.42 -14.81 13.25
CA ASP A 213 -15.69 -14.77 12.00
C ASP A 213 -14.45 -15.68 12.04
N LYS A 214 -14.31 -16.57 11.05
CA LYS A 214 -13.14 -17.44 10.88
C LYS A 214 -12.39 -17.07 9.61
N ILE A 215 -11.09 -17.35 9.62
CA ILE A 215 -10.24 -17.22 8.43
C ILE A 215 -9.93 -18.62 7.89
N LEU A 216 -10.45 -18.91 6.69
CA LEU A 216 -10.10 -20.07 5.90
C LEU A 216 -8.85 -19.76 5.09
N VAL A 217 -7.81 -20.58 5.25
CA VAL A 217 -6.54 -20.46 4.51
C VAL A 217 -6.47 -21.57 3.46
N VAL A 218 -6.37 -21.19 2.20
CA VAL A 218 -6.32 -22.12 1.05
C VAL A 218 -4.94 -22.01 0.41
N LYS A 219 -4.23 -23.14 0.27
CA LYS A 219 -2.97 -23.18 -0.48
C LYS A 219 -3.23 -22.98 -1.97
N ILE A 220 -2.40 -22.16 -2.62
CA ILE A 220 -2.52 -21.87 -4.05
C ILE A 220 -2.35 -23.14 -4.91
N ASP A 221 -1.48 -24.07 -4.51
CA ASP A 221 -1.27 -25.33 -5.24
C ASP A 221 -2.59 -26.11 -5.45
N LYS A 222 -3.52 -26.04 -4.49
CA LYS A 222 -4.84 -26.70 -4.57
C LYS A 222 -5.80 -26.06 -5.57
N LEU A 223 -5.49 -24.89 -6.13
CA LEU A 223 -6.32 -24.23 -7.14
C LEU A 223 -6.26 -24.92 -8.51
N PHE A 224 -5.25 -25.75 -8.72
CA PHE A 224 -4.97 -26.38 -10.02
C PHE A 224 -5.31 -27.87 -10.04
N ASP A 225 -5.47 -28.51 -8.88
CA ASP A 225 -5.80 -29.92 -8.78
C ASP A 225 -7.16 -30.25 -9.43
N ASP A 226 -8.14 -29.33 -9.35
CA ASP A 226 -9.48 -29.53 -9.94
C ASP A 226 -9.49 -29.38 -11.48
N VAL A 227 -8.58 -28.58 -12.05
CA VAL A 227 -8.51 -28.30 -13.50
C VAL A 227 -7.95 -29.50 -14.29
N ILE A 228 -7.06 -30.27 -13.68
CA ILE A 228 -6.44 -31.44 -14.32
C ILE A 228 -7.48 -32.57 -14.49
N TYR A 229 -8.49 -32.66 -13.62
CA TYR A 229 -9.52 -33.70 -13.70
C TYR A 229 -10.61 -33.43 -14.75
N GLU A 230 -10.93 -32.17 -15.06
CA GLU A 230 -11.92 -31.87 -16.12
C GLU A 230 -11.35 -32.16 -17.52
N GLY A 231 -10.08 -31.84 -17.77
CA GLY A 231 -9.42 -32.14 -19.05
C GLY A 231 -9.21 -33.64 -19.35
N GLN A 232 -9.39 -34.52 -18.35
CA GLN A 232 -9.35 -35.98 -18.53
C GLN A 232 -10.74 -36.61 -18.67
N LYS A 233 -11.83 -35.89 -18.37
CA LYS A 233 -13.20 -36.37 -18.64
C LYS A 233 -13.66 -36.09 -20.07
N GLU A 234 -12.96 -35.22 -20.79
CA GLU A 234 -13.23 -34.87 -22.19
C GLU A 234 -12.33 -35.58 -23.22
N LYS A 235 -11.59 -36.62 -22.81
CA LYS A 235 -10.86 -37.54 -23.72
C LYS A 235 -11.33 -38.97 -23.52
#